data_AF-A0A349JFW0-F1
#
_entry.id   AF-A0A349JFW0-F1
#
_cell.length_a   1.000
_cell.length_b   1.000
_cell.length_c   1.000
_cell.angle_alpha   90.00
_cell.angle_beta   90.00
_cell.angle_gamma   90.00
#
_symmetry.space_group_name_H-M   'P 1'
#
loop_
_entity.id
_entity.type
_entity.pdbx_description
1 polymer ?
#
loop_
_entity_poly.entity_id
_entity_poly.type
_entity_poly.pdbx_seq_one_letter_code
_entity_poly.pdbx_strand_id
1 'polypeptide(L)'
;AVEVSETPEPEAVEIAAEPAALDSEALAIAGQPEAPRATEAEPTPKTPEIPETAAYSPEIASPVAEKIEVPIQQNLEISEPVTTVAEIPIAPDTASDAEPLPFWARAQADRMERIERLKETAIEEPEVIAEAAARAAIIEEIPGFAFDEGFLWSSEILASQGRRPDQVSVEEITWLQKLRKGLERTRRSLINRLKAIVGQGPLNQDAVAEIETLLLQADVGVAATDIIISRLQARLKEEVLPPEEALAYLKTILRDILDAPCAQSAIGNPAYSLTFAPEKDTFNIWLIVGVNGAGKTTTIGKLAHIAQKSGYKTLIAAADTFRAAAVEQVKVWASRSGVEIIANEGKNTDPAAVVFDAIVAATARGTELLIVDTAGRLQNKKNLMDELSKIRRIVDKKAPSATVESLLVLDATLGQNGLRQAEVFAESAKLSGVVLTKLDGSAKGGVALAVVQQLGLPIRFIGVGESIEDLRPFSSYEFVEALLDFRF
;
A
#
# COMPACT_ATOMS: atom_id res chain seq x y z
N ALA A 1 88.74 -31.59 22.99
CA ALA A 1 87.81 -30.61 22.40
C ALA A 1 87.08 -29.97 23.58
N VAL A 2 87.76 -29.09 24.33
CA VAL A 2 87.80 -27.60 24.19
C VAL A 2 86.37 -27.03 24.38
N GLU A 3 85.97 -26.76 25.65
CA GLU A 3 85.90 -25.46 26.38
C GLU A 3 84.64 -24.65 26.03
N VAL A 4 83.65 -24.41 26.90
CA VAL A 4 83.52 -23.59 28.14
C VAL A 4 83.66 -22.07 27.93
N SER A 5 82.72 -21.32 28.57
CA SER A 5 82.70 -19.87 28.88
C SER A 5 82.07 -18.94 27.82
N GLU A 6 81.45 -17.79 28.08
CA GLU A 6 81.05 -17.03 29.29
C GLU A 6 80.24 -15.80 28.81
N THR A 7 79.33 -15.28 29.64
CA THR A 7 78.75 -13.91 29.58
C THR A 7 79.84 -12.83 29.84
N PRO A 8 79.68 -11.56 29.43
CA PRO A 8 79.05 -10.55 30.31
C PRO A 8 78.35 -9.32 29.63
N GLU A 9 77.53 -8.62 30.43
CA GLU A 9 77.10 -7.20 30.29
C GLU A 9 78.29 -6.22 30.43
N PRO A 10 78.25 -4.93 30.00
CA PRO A 10 77.68 -3.86 30.86
C PRO A 10 77.19 -2.52 30.21
N GLU A 11 76.51 -1.72 31.06
CA GLU A 11 76.50 -0.23 31.21
C GLU A 11 75.96 0.68 30.07
N ALA A 12 74.88 1.46 30.27
CA ALA A 12 74.66 2.65 31.12
C ALA A 12 75.04 3.99 30.45
N VAL A 13 74.05 4.87 30.20
CA VAL A 13 74.19 6.32 30.38
C VAL A 13 72.88 6.88 30.96
N GLU A 14 73.04 7.48 32.11
CA GLU A 14 72.11 8.18 32.99
C GLU A 14 72.32 9.70 32.81
N ILE A 15 71.28 10.52 32.57
CA ILE A 15 71.18 11.96 32.97
C ILE A 15 69.66 12.30 32.94
N ALA A 16 68.90 12.37 34.03
CA ALA A 16 68.90 13.26 35.21
C ALA A 16 68.29 14.67 34.99
N ALA A 17 67.31 14.97 35.87
CA ALA A 17 66.92 16.27 36.45
C ALA A 17 65.97 17.24 35.69
N GLU A 18 64.68 17.16 36.05
CA GLU A 18 63.89 18.13 36.86
C GLU A 18 63.89 19.66 36.61
N PRO A 19 62.84 20.37 37.09
CA PRO A 19 62.18 21.47 36.38
C PRO A 19 62.52 22.87 36.93
N ALA A 20 62.18 23.91 36.16
CA ALA A 20 62.26 25.29 36.61
C ALA A 20 60.90 26.00 36.44
N ALA A 21 60.35 26.43 37.57
CA ALA A 21 59.37 27.50 37.69
C ALA A 21 60.05 28.87 37.53
N LEU A 22 59.29 29.89 37.16
CA LEU A 22 59.28 31.26 37.72
C LEU A 22 58.35 32.19 36.90
N ASP A 23 57.39 32.82 37.60
CA ASP A 23 57.07 34.27 37.69
C ASP A 23 57.29 35.16 36.45
N SER A 24 56.54 36.22 36.13
CA SER A 24 55.41 36.98 36.71
C SER A 24 55.10 38.14 35.72
N GLU A 25 54.01 38.88 36.00
CA GLU A 25 53.70 40.27 35.59
C GLU A 25 52.65 40.56 34.52
N ALA A 26 51.93 41.64 34.85
CA ALA A 26 50.62 42.07 34.43
C ALA A 26 50.64 43.12 33.32
N LEU A 27 49.49 43.34 32.67
CA LEU A 27 49.02 44.69 32.31
C LEU A 27 47.51 44.67 31.96
N ALA A 28 46.80 45.64 32.53
CA ALA A 28 45.37 45.89 32.41
C ALA A 28 44.97 46.55 31.07
N ILE A 29 43.66 46.59 30.76
CA ILE A 29 42.84 47.82 30.59
C ILE A 29 41.39 47.49 30.14
N ALA A 30 40.45 47.94 30.99
CA ALA A 30 39.13 48.58 30.78
C ALA A 30 37.99 48.00 29.91
N GLY A 31 36.78 48.04 30.50
CA GLY A 31 35.58 48.55 29.83
C GLY A 31 34.26 47.82 30.07
N GLN A 32 33.48 48.20 31.10
CA GLN A 32 32.01 48.05 31.14
C GLN A 32 31.34 49.07 30.18
N PRO A 33 30.09 48.90 29.70
CA PRO A 33 28.84 49.18 30.45
C PRO A 33 27.73 48.12 30.23
N GLU A 34 26.84 47.80 31.18
CA GLU A 34 25.66 48.53 31.70
C GLU A 34 24.42 48.49 30.78
N ALA A 35 23.30 48.01 31.33
CA ALA A 35 21.98 47.92 30.73
C ALA A 35 21.28 49.29 30.65
N PRO A 36 20.18 49.41 29.88
CA PRO A 36 19.00 49.97 30.53
C PRO A 36 17.66 49.31 30.21
N ARG A 37 16.73 49.66 31.09
CA ARG A 37 15.33 49.28 31.26
C ARG A 37 14.41 50.14 30.39
N ALA A 38 13.21 49.62 30.18
CA ALA A 38 12.08 50.12 29.38
C ALA A 38 11.60 51.57 29.61
N THR A 39 10.99 52.14 28.56
CA THR A 39 9.76 52.94 28.62
C THR A 39 9.03 53.02 27.26
N GLU A 40 7.70 52.93 27.38
CA GLU A 40 6.55 53.22 26.51
C GLU A 40 6.71 54.04 25.21
N ALA A 41 6.01 53.62 24.14
CA ALA A 41 4.76 54.23 23.66
C ALA A 41 4.32 53.63 22.31
N GLU A 42 3.01 53.45 22.13
CA GLU A 42 2.30 52.84 20.99
C GLU A 42 2.56 53.52 19.64
N PRO A 43 2.27 52.84 18.51
CA PRO A 43 0.93 52.99 17.94
C PRO A 43 0.29 51.69 17.43
N THR A 44 -1.02 51.62 17.65
CA THR A 44 -2.02 50.76 17.00
C THR A 44 -1.81 50.51 15.49
N PRO A 45 -1.98 49.28 14.98
CA PRO A 45 -2.38 49.09 13.60
C PRO A 45 -3.91 49.18 13.49
N LYS A 46 -4.37 50.22 12.79
CA LYS A 46 -5.72 50.39 12.30
C LYS A 46 -6.08 49.26 11.34
N THR A 47 -7.24 48.65 11.56
CA THR A 47 -8.07 48.04 10.51
C THR A 47 -8.52 49.14 9.54
N PRO A 48 -8.45 48.89 8.22
CA PRO A 48 -9.54 49.26 7.33
C PRO A 48 -9.89 48.07 6.41
N GLU A 49 -11.11 47.57 6.51
CA GLU A 49 -12.22 47.90 5.59
C GLU A 49 -12.22 47.05 4.32
N ILE A 50 -13.15 46.11 4.36
CA ILE A 50 -13.74 45.33 3.30
C ILE A 50 -14.54 46.30 2.40
N PRO A 51 -14.51 46.18 1.07
CA PRO A 51 -15.59 46.66 0.24
C PRO A 51 -16.66 45.57 0.14
N GLU A 52 -17.79 45.80 0.80
CA GLU A 52 -19.08 45.21 0.43
C GLU A 52 -19.52 45.74 -0.94
N THR A 53 -20.06 44.84 -1.77
CA THR A 53 -21.26 44.94 -2.65
C THR A 53 -21.14 43.81 -3.70
N ALA A 54 -22.14 43.01 -4.04
CA ALA A 54 -23.57 43.10 -3.81
C ALA A 54 -24.19 41.71 -3.57
N ALA A 55 -25.29 41.74 -2.81
CA ALA A 55 -26.11 40.61 -2.40
C ALA A 55 -26.82 39.91 -3.56
N TYR A 56 -26.96 38.59 -3.45
CA TYR A 56 -28.19 37.90 -3.87
C TYR A 56 -28.36 36.56 -3.13
N SER A 57 -29.46 36.45 -2.40
CA SER A 57 -30.11 35.23 -1.93
C SER A 57 -31.47 35.64 -1.38
N PRO A 58 -32.43 34.71 -1.22
CA PRO A 58 -32.58 33.41 -1.88
C PRO A 58 -34.01 33.23 -2.42
N GLU A 59 -34.30 32.18 -3.19
CA GLU A 59 -35.66 31.61 -3.13
C GLU A 59 -35.70 30.13 -3.49
N ILE A 60 -36.46 29.43 -2.67
CA ILE A 60 -36.70 27.99 -2.58
C ILE A 60 -37.95 27.69 -3.39
N ALA A 61 -37.94 26.68 -4.26
CA ALA A 61 -39.18 25.99 -4.63
C ALA A 61 -38.95 24.63 -5.32
N SER A 62 -39.55 23.61 -4.72
CA SER A 62 -40.11 22.42 -5.36
C SER A 62 -41.24 21.95 -4.43
N PRO A 63 -42.22 21.13 -4.84
CA PRO A 63 -42.74 20.84 -6.20
C PRO A 63 -44.28 20.99 -6.26
N VAL A 64 -44.88 21.03 -7.46
CA VAL A 64 -46.32 20.73 -7.63
C VAL A 64 -46.54 19.92 -8.90
N ALA A 65 -47.23 18.80 -8.74
CA ALA A 65 -47.77 17.94 -9.79
C ALA A 65 -49.08 18.53 -10.34
N GLU A 66 -49.31 18.43 -11.65
CA GLU A 66 -50.68 18.47 -12.15
C GLU A 66 -50.85 17.63 -13.43
N LYS A 67 -51.86 16.76 -13.38
CA LYS A 67 -52.42 15.98 -14.47
C LYS A 67 -53.08 16.92 -15.47
N ILE A 68 -52.90 16.68 -16.78
CA ILE A 68 -53.88 17.10 -17.77
C ILE A 68 -54.09 15.98 -18.78
N GLU A 69 -55.37 15.73 -19.03
CA GLU A 69 -56.00 14.67 -19.80
C GLU A 69 -55.93 14.88 -21.32
N VAL A 70 -56.19 13.78 -22.03
CA VAL A 70 -56.39 13.63 -23.48
C VAL A 70 -57.63 14.41 -23.96
N PRO A 71 -57.66 14.89 -25.22
CA PRO A 71 -58.70 14.35 -26.12
C PRO A 71 -58.35 14.24 -27.64
N ILE A 72 -58.72 13.08 -28.20
CA ILE A 72 -59.61 12.82 -29.38
C ILE A 72 -59.18 13.21 -30.83
N GLN A 73 -59.09 12.14 -31.67
CA GLN A 73 -59.36 11.94 -33.13
C GLN A 73 -58.53 12.70 -34.20
N GLN A 74 -58.20 12.17 -35.39
CA GLN A 74 -59.00 11.36 -36.33
C GLN A 74 -58.14 10.71 -37.47
N ASN A 75 -58.49 9.47 -37.84
CA ASN A 75 -58.47 8.74 -39.13
C ASN A 75 -57.30 8.79 -40.15
N LEU A 76 -56.91 7.59 -40.62
CA LEU A 76 -57.14 7.13 -42.00
C LEU A 76 -57.03 5.60 -42.15
N GLU A 77 -57.88 5.06 -43.02
CA GLU A 77 -58.31 3.66 -43.23
C GLU A 77 -57.30 2.82 -44.03
N ILE A 78 -57.46 1.48 -44.00
CA ILE A 78 -57.78 0.61 -45.16
C ILE A 78 -58.14 -0.80 -44.65
N SER A 79 -59.27 -1.30 -45.12
CA SER A 79 -59.96 -2.54 -44.75
C SER A 79 -59.62 -3.75 -45.63
N GLU A 80 -59.88 -4.94 -45.07
CA GLU A 80 -59.78 -6.30 -45.63
C GLU A 80 -60.67 -6.56 -46.87
N PRO A 81 -60.58 -7.76 -47.49
CA PRO A 81 -61.65 -8.71 -47.20
C PRO A 81 -61.26 -10.20 -47.11
N VAL A 82 -62.09 -10.94 -46.38
CA VAL A 82 -62.21 -12.41 -46.30
C VAL A 82 -63.38 -12.89 -47.16
N THR A 83 -63.31 -14.08 -47.81
CA THR A 83 -64.39 -15.08 -48.07
C THR A 83 -63.94 -16.08 -49.15
N THR A 84 -64.31 -17.37 -49.28
CA THR A 84 -64.99 -18.44 -48.50
C THR A 84 -64.87 -19.76 -49.32
N VAL A 85 -65.17 -20.89 -48.68
CA VAL A 85 -65.06 -22.31 -49.08
C VAL A 85 -66.00 -22.76 -50.21
N ALA A 86 -65.59 -23.77 -51.01
CA ALA A 86 -66.48 -24.73 -51.68
C ALA A 86 -65.81 -26.11 -51.86
N GLU A 87 -66.59 -27.18 -51.66
CA GLU A 87 -66.25 -28.61 -51.60
C GLU A 87 -66.98 -29.36 -52.75
N ILE A 88 -66.36 -30.34 -53.42
CA ILE A 88 -67.07 -31.42 -54.18
C ILE A 88 -66.19 -32.71 -54.23
N PRO A 89 -66.71 -33.92 -54.55
CA PRO A 89 -66.85 -35.03 -53.59
C PRO A 89 -66.11 -36.31 -54.02
N ILE A 90 -65.88 -37.25 -53.09
CA ILE A 90 -65.43 -38.61 -53.44
C ILE A 90 -66.17 -39.63 -52.56
N ALA A 91 -66.76 -40.64 -53.21
CA ALA A 91 -67.27 -41.86 -52.60
C ALA A 91 -66.90 -43.05 -53.52
N PRO A 92 -67.06 -44.30 -53.08
CA PRO A 92 -66.36 -44.94 -51.97
C PRO A 92 -65.68 -46.24 -52.44
N ASP A 93 -64.57 -46.68 -51.82
CA ASP A 93 -64.20 -48.10 -51.94
C ASP A 93 -63.25 -48.64 -50.85
N THR A 94 -63.61 -49.83 -50.39
CA THR A 94 -62.81 -50.90 -49.77
C THR A 94 -62.16 -50.76 -48.38
N ALA A 95 -62.38 -51.83 -47.61
CA ALA A 95 -61.80 -52.16 -46.33
C ALA A 95 -60.37 -52.72 -46.44
N SER A 96 -59.72 -52.84 -45.26
CA SER A 96 -58.53 -53.67 -44.94
C SER A 96 -57.17 -52.99 -45.07
N ASP A 97 -56.62 -52.54 -43.92
CA ASP A 97 -55.41 -53.07 -43.28
C ASP A 97 -54.71 -51.99 -42.45
N ALA A 98 -54.48 -52.29 -41.16
CA ALA A 98 -53.80 -51.41 -40.23
C ALA A 98 -52.34 -51.23 -40.63
N GLU A 99 -51.99 -50.05 -41.14
CA GLU A 99 -50.60 -49.75 -41.44
C GLU A 99 -49.76 -49.57 -40.16
N PRO A 100 -48.55 -50.13 -40.09
CA PRO A 100 -47.65 -49.93 -38.97
C PRO A 100 -47.25 -48.45 -38.84
N LEU A 101 -47.36 -47.90 -37.62
CA LEU A 101 -46.93 -46.53 -37.29
C LEU A 101 -45.56 -46.20 -37.91
N PRO A 102 -45.37 -45.01 -38.51
CA PRO A 102 -44.12 -44.60 -39.14
C PRO A 102 -42.91 -44.75 -38.20
N PHE A 103 -41.74 -45.06 -38.76
CA PHE A 103 -40.49 -45.29 -38.00
C PHE A 103 -40.17 -44.17 -37.01
N TRP A 104 -40.43 -42.91 -37.38
CA TRP A 104 -40.20 -41.74 -36.52
C TRP A 104 -41.17 -41.68 -35.32
N ALA A 105 -42.41 -42.17 -35.48
CA ALA A 105 -43.40 -42.23 -34.39
C ALA A 105 -43.04 -43.29 -33.36
N ARG A 106 -42.49 -44.43 -33.81
CA ARG A 106 -41.95 -45.48 -32.92
C ARG A 106 -40.72 -44.99 -32.15
N ALA A 107 -39.81 -44.28 -32.83
CA ALA A 107 -38.62 -43.72 -32.18
C ALA A 107 -38.94 -42.63 -31.13
N GLN A 108 -40.03 -41.87 -31.31
CA GLN A 108 -40.52 -40.93 -30.30
C GLN A 108 -41.10 -41.63 -29.08
N ALA A 109 -41.89 -42.69 -29.29
CA ALA A 109 -42.45 -43.49 -28.21
C ALA A 109 -41.36 -44.17 -27.36
N ASP A 110 -40.38 -44.81 -28.02
CA ASP A 110 -39.23 -45.43 -27.35
C ASP A 110 -38.40 -44.41 -26.56
N ARG A 111 -38.26 -43.19 -27.09
CA ARG A 111 -37.56 -42.09 -26.40
C ARG A 111 -38.33 -41.63 -25.17
N MET A 112 -39.66 -41.54 -25.24
CA MET A 112 -40.51 -41.18 -24.09
C MET A 112 -40.45 -42.25 -23.00
N GLU A 113 -40.55 -43.53 -23.35
CA GLU A 113 -40.42 -44.62 -22.36
C GLU A 113 -39.03 -44.67 -21.73
N ARG A 114 -37.98 -44.36 -22.50
CA ARG A 114 -36.61 -44.26 -21.96
C ARG A 114 -36.50 -43.12 -20.95
N ILE A 115 -37.11 -41.97 -21.23
CA ILE A 115 -37.14 -40.81 -20.34
C ILE A 115 -37.94 -41.14 -19.08
N GLU A 116 -39.08 -41.83 -19.19
CA GLU A 116 -39.88 -42.25 -18.04
C GLU A 116 -39.14 -43.26 -17.16
N ARG A 117 -38.50 -44.28 -17.75
CA ARG A 117 -37.65 -45.21 -16.99
C ARG A 117 -36.50 -44.51 -16.28
N LEU A 118 -35.87 -43.53 -16.93
CA LEU A 118 -34.80 -42.74 -16.32
C LEU A 118 -35.32 -41.88 -15.15
N LYS A 119 -36.55 -41.35 -15.24
CA LYS A 119 -37.21 -40.62 -14.16
C LYS A 119 -37.62 -41.54 -13.00
N GLU A 120 -38.07 -42.77 -13.27
CA GLU A 120 -38.40 -43.74 -12.22
C GLU A 120 -37.15 -44.26 -11.48
N THR A 121 -36.01 -44.34 -12.16
CA THR A 121 -34.72 -44.69 -11.54
C THR A 121 -33.98 -43.51 -10.93
N ALA A 122 -34.49 -42.29 -11.08
CA ALA A 122 -33.89 -41.11 -10.48
C ALA A 122 -34.18 -41.15 -8.96
N ILE A 123 -33.18 -41.57 -8.20
CA ILE A 123 -33.17 -41.46 -6.74
C ILE A 123 -33.17 -39.95 -6.44
N GLU A 124 -34.29 -39.43 -5.94
CA GLU A 124 -34.31 -38.11 -5.31
C GLU A 124 -33.48 -38.22 -4.03
N GLU A 125 -32.33 -37.54 -3.98
CA GLU A 125 -31.55 -37.33 -2.76
C GLU A 125 -31.92 -35.96 -2.16
N PRO A 126 -32.98 -35.86 -1.33
CA PRO A 126 -33.43 -34.58 -0.77
C PRO A 126 -32.51 -34.04 0.33
N GLU A 127 -31.72 -34.88 1.02
CA GLU A 127 -30.93 -34.44 2.17
C GLU A 127 -29.75 -33.53 1.78
N VAL A 128 -29.05 -33.81 0.67
CA VAL A 128 -27.87 -33.04 0.26
C VAL A 128 -28.26 -31.65 -0.24
N ILE A 129 -29.40 -31.53 -0.93
CA ILE A 129 -29.92 -30.25 -1.43
C ILE A 129 -30.49 -29.42 -0.28
N ALA A 130 -31.18 -30.06 0.67
CA ALA A 130 -31.72 -29.37 1.85
C ALA A 130 -30.61 -28.87 2.78
N GLU A 131 -29.54 -29.64 3.00
CA GLU A 131 -28.38 -29.17 3.76
C GLU A 131 -27.60 -28.05 3.03
N ALA A 132 -27.46 -28.14 1.70
CA ALA A 132 -26.83 -27.09 0.91
C ALA A 132 -27.68 -25.80 0.90
N ALA A 133 -29.00 -25.91 0.81
CA ALA A 133 -29.93 -24.79 0.89
C ALA A 133 -29.98 -24.19 2.30
N ALA A 134 -29.90 -25.02 3.36
CA ALA A 134 -29.79 -24.55 4.74
C ALA A 134 -28.45 -23.86 5.01
N ARG A 135 -27.33 -24.37 4.48
CA ARG A 135 -26.03 -23.68 4.51
C ARG A 135 -26.04 -22.36 3.73
N ALA A 136 -26.73 -22.33 2.58
CA ALA A 136 -26.89 -21.11 1.80
C ALA A 136 -27.80 -20.08 2.51
N ALA A 137 -28.82 -20.53 3.24
CA ALA A 137 -29.69 -19.66 4.03
C ALA A 137 -29.02 -19.11 5.30
N ILE A 138 -27.98 -19.79 5.82
CA ILE A 138 -27.12 -19.25 6.90
C ILE A 138 -26.18 -18.15 6.38
N ILE A 139 -26.06 -17.95 5.06
CA ILE A 139 -25.43 -16.76 4.46
C ILE A 139 -26.43 -15.59 4.49
N GLU A 140 -27.07 -15.34 5.63
CA GLU A 140 -27.67 -14.05 5.92
C GLU A 140 -26.53 -13.09 6.31
N GLU A 141 -26.26 -12.16 5.39
CA GLU A 141 -25.54 -10.90 5.53
C GLU A 141 -24.51 -10.82 6.68
N ILE A 142 -23.24 -11.12 6.37
CA ILE A 142 -22.14 -10.50 7.12
C ILE A 142 -22.32 -8.98 6.93
N PRO A 143 -22.59 -8.19 7.98
CA PRO A 143 -22.89 -6.78 7.83
C PRO A 143 -21.71 -6.06 7.15
N GLY A 144 -21.95 -5.48 5.96
CA GLY A 144 -20.93 -4.78 5.18
C GLY A 144 -20.11 -5.63 4.21
N PHE A 145 -20.43 -6.92 4.01
CA PHE A 145 -19.77 -7.77 3.04
C PHE A 145 -20.68 -8.05 1.84
N ALA A 146 -20.43 -7.38 0.72
CA ALA A 146 -21.17 -7.56 -0.52
C ALA A 146 -20.41 -8.49 -1.47
N PHE A 147 -21.12 -9.42 -2.11
CA PHE A 147 -20.61 -10.22 -3.24
C PHE A 147 -20.60 -9.39 -4.53
N ASP A 148 -19.92 -8.25 -4.48
CA ASP A 148 -19.83 -7.28 -5.57
C ASP A 148 -18.64 -7.57 -6.52
N GLU A 149 -18.45 -6.72 -7.52
CA GLU A 149 -17.30 -6.82 -8.43
C GLU A 149 -15.96 -6.73 -7.70
N GLY A 150 -15.92 -6.02 -6.56
CA GLY A 150 -14.75 -5.96 -5.70
C GLY A 150 -14.42 -7.33 -5.12
N PHE A 151 -15.43 -8.03 -4.60
CA PHE A 151 -15.30 -9.39 -4.08
C PHE A 151 -14.79 -10.35 -5.16
N LEU A 152 -15.40 -10.33 -6.35
CA LEU A 152 -14.99 -11.19 -7.47
C LEU A 152 -13.53 -10.92 -7.86
N TRP A 153 -13.15 -9.66 -8.03
CA TRP A 153 -11.77 -9.27 -8.30
C TRP A 153 -10.82 -9.78 -7.22
N SER A 154 -11.12 -9.55 -5.93
CA SER A 154 -10.27 -9.98 -4.82
C SER A 154 -10.11 -11.50 -4.74
N SER A 155 -11.20 -12.25 -4.93
CA SER A 155 -11.18 -13.71 -4.90
C SER A 155 -10.33 -14.31 -6.02
N GLU A 156 -10.34 -13.71 -7.21
CA GLU A 156 -9.48 -14.12 -8.32
C GLU A 156 -8.01 -13.82 -8.05
N ILE A 157 -7.68 -12.63 -7.51
CA ILE A 157 -6.31 -12.29 -7.13
C ILE A 157 -5.78 -13.32 -6.12
N LEU A 158 -6.56 -13.67 -5.10
CA LEU A 158 -6.15 -14.68 -4.12
C LEU A 158 -6.04 -16.07 -4.75
N ALA A 159 -6.96 -16.47 -5.63
CA ALA A 159 -6.88 -17.75 -6.34
C ALA A 159 -5.64 -17.85 -7.23
N SER A 160 -5.28 -16.76 -7.92
CA SER A 160 -4.09 -16.68 -8.77
C SER A 160 -2.78 -16.73 -7.98
N GLN A 161 -2.80 -16.33 -6.70
CA GLN A 161 -1.73 -16.56 -5.73
C GLN A 161 -1.72 -18.00 -5.15
N GLY A 162 -2.58 -18.89 -5.65
CA GLY A 162 -2.68 -20.29 -5.21
C GLY A 162 -3.49 -20.51 -3.93
N ARG A 163 -4.25 -19.51 -3.47
CA ARG A 163 -5.08 -19.62 -2.27
C ARG A 163 -6.37 -20.39 -2.59
N ARG A 164 -6.68 -21.38 -1.76
CA ARG A 164 -7.96 -22.09 -1.84
C ARG A 164 -9.07 -21.31 -1.12
N PRO A 165 -10.35 -21.49 -1.49
CA PRO A 165 -11.46 -20.79 -0.83
C PRO A 165 -11.52 -20.97 0.69
N ASP A 166 -11.16 -22.15 1.21
CA ASP A 166 -11.09 -22.45 2.65
C ASP A 166 -9.98 -21.70 3.40
N GLN A 167 -9.04 -21.11 2.66
CA GLN A 167 -7.88 -20.41 3.19
C GLN A 167 -8.00 -18.89 3.08
N VAL A 168 -9.06 -18.37 2.46
CA VAL A 168 -9.26 -16.93 2.24
C VAL A 168 -10.05 -16.35 3.40
N SER A 169 -9.49 -15.33 4.05
CA SER A 169 -10.21 -14.58 5.09
C SER A 169 -10.99 -13.40 4.51
N VAL A 170 -12.08 -13.02 5.19
CA VAL A 170 -12.85 -11.80 4.89
C VAL A 170 -11.95 -10.56 4.89
N GLU A 171 -11.00 -10.49 5.83
CA GLU A 171 -10.07 -9.37 5.95
C GLU A 171 -9.17 -9.20 4.72
N GLU A 172 -8.75 -10.29 4.08
CA GLU A 172 -7.95 -10.24 2.85
C GLU A 172 -8.76 -9.70 1.67
N ILE A 173 -10.02 -10.12 1.56
CA ILE A 173 -10.94 -9.61 0.54
C ILE A 173 -11.19 -8.12 0.76
N THR A 174 -11.53 -7.72 1.99
CA THR A 174 -11.76 -6.31 2.32
C THR A 174 -10.50 -5.46 2.10
N TRP A 175 -9.32 -5.99 2.44
CA TRP A 175 -8.05 -5.32 2.16
C TRP A 175 -7.85 -5.08 0.66
N LEU A 176 -8.03 -6.12 -0.16
CA LEU A 176 -7.87 -6.02 -1.61
C LEU A 176 -8.88 -5.01 -2.20
N GLN A 177 -10.14 -5.04 -1.77
CA GLN A 177 -11.13 -4.02 -2.16
C GLN A 177 -10.66 -2.60 -1.80
N LYS A 178 -10.13 -2.39 -0.58
CA LYS A 178 -9.58 -1.10 -0.15
C LYS A 178 -8.35 -0.69 -0.97
N LEU A 179 -7.46 -1.62 -1.31
CA LEU A 179 -6.30 -1.35 -2.16
C LEU A 179 -6.73 -0.92 -3.56
N ARG A 180 -7.63 -1.67 -4.19
CA ARG A 180 -8.19 -1.34 -5.51
C ARG A 180 -8.89 0.03 -5.51
N LYS A 181 -9.67 0.31 -4.46
CA LYS A 181 -10.33 1.61 -4.27
C LYS A 181 -9.32 2.73 -4.02
N GLY A 182 -8.28 2.48 -3.23
CA GLY A 182 -7.25 3.46 -2.93
C GLY A 182 -6.48 3.90 -4.17
N LEU A 183 -6.22 2.95 -5.08
CA LEU A 183 -5.54 3.23 -6.35
C LEU A 183 -6.48 3.71 -7.45
N GLU A 184 -7.79 3.84 -7.20
CA GLU A 184 -8.80 4.08 -8.23
C GLU A 184 -8.55 5.37 -9.03
N ARG A 185 -8.06 6.44 -8.38
CA ARG A 185 -7.74 7.71 -9.05
C ARG A 185 -6.59 7.55 -10.05
N THR A 186 -5.50 6.90 -9.64
CA THR A 186 -4.37 6.60 -10.54
C THR A 186 -4.80 5.65 -11.65
N ARG A 187 -5.52 4.58 -11.28
CA ARG A 187 -6.03 3.55 -12.18
C ARG A 187 -6.89 4.16 -13.29
N ARG A 188 -7.89 4.98 -12.95
CA ARG A 188 -8.77 5.63 -13.94
C ARG A 188 -8.02 6.49 -14.95
N SER A 189 -7.01 7.24 -14.49
CA SER A 189 -6.19 8.08 -15.38
C SER A 189 -5.37 7.24 -16.37
N LEU A 190 -4.79 6.15 -15.88
CA LEU A 190 -3.84 5.34 -16.62
C LEU A 190 -4.55 4.31 -17.54
N ILE A 191 -5.57 3.62 -17.04
CA ILE A 191 -6.27 2.54 -17.76
C ILE A 191 -7.07 3.04 -18.95
N ASN A 192 -7.85 4.13 -18.80
CA ASN A 192 -8.68 4.63 -19.89
C ASN A 192 -7.84 4.97 -21.13
N ARG A 193 -6.63 5.48 -20.89
CA ARG A 193 -5.68 5.86 -21.95
C ARG A 193 -4.92 4.65 -22.48
N LEU A 194 -4.47 3.75 -21.60
CA LEU A 194 -3.87 2.49 -22.04
C LEU A 194 -4.81 1.64 -22.89
N LYS A 195 -6.10 1.55 -22.54
CA LYS A 195 -7.11 0.85 -23.36
C LYS A 195 -7.25 1.46 -24.75
N ALA A 196 -7.25 2.78 -24.86
CA ALA A 196 -7.33 3.46 -26.15
C ALA A 196 -6.13 3.12 -27.04
N ILE A 197 -4.93 3.08 -26.45
CA ILE A 197 -3.68 2.74 -27.16
C ILE A 197 -3.70 1.27 -27.59
N VAL A 198 -4.03 0.39 -26.66
CA VAL A 198 -4.01 -1.06 -26.84
C VAL A 198 -5.15 -1.54 -27.76
N GLY A 199 -6.27 -0.81 -27.85
CA GLY A 199 -7.40 -1.11 -28.73
C GLY A 199 -7.19 -0.74 -30.21
N GLN A 200 -6.12 -0.01 -30.55
CA GLN A 200 -5.84 0.43 -31.92
C GLN A 200 -5.08 -0.61 -32.77
N GLY A 201 -4.77 -1.77 -32.21
CA GLY A 201 -4.04 -2.85 -32.88
C GLY A 201 -2.75 -3.18 -32.16
N PRO A 202 -1.80 -3.85 -32.85
CA PRO A 202 -0.54 -4.23 -32.25
C PRO A 202 0.29 -3.02 -31.81
N LEU A 203 1.06 -3.20 -30.74
CA LEU A 203 1.82 -2.11 -30.13
C LEU A 203 2.92 -1.61 -31.10
N ASN A 204 2.83 -0.35 -31.51
CA ASN A 204 3.77 0.32 -32.42
C ASN A 204 4.59 1.39 -31.67
N GLN A 205 5.49 2.10 -32.37
CA GLN A 205 6.35 3.12 -31.74
C GLN A 205 5.54 4.29 -31.16
N ASP A 206 4.47 4.72 -31.84
CA ASP A 206 3.61 5.81 -31.38
C ASP A 206 2.91 5.42 -30.07
N ALA A 207 2.37 4.20 -30.00
CA ALA A 207 1.77 3.64 -28.80
C ALA A 207 2.75 3.59 -27.61
N VAL A 208 4.01 3.27 -27.86
CA VAL A 208 5.05 3.27 -26.83
C VAL A 208 5.33 4.69 -26.31
N ALA A 209 5.41 5.69 -27.19
CA ALA A 209 5.60 7.09 -26.79
C ALA A 209 4.39 7.63 -26.00
N GLU A 210 3.18 7.20 -26.34
CA GLU A 210 2.00 7.50 -25.54
C GLU A 210 2.08 6.84 -24.16
N ILE A 211 2.45 5.56 -24.06
CA ILE A 211 2.67 4.87 -22.78
C ILE A 211 3.70 5.60 -21.92
N GLU A 212 4.80 6.06 -22.50
CA GLU A 212 5.83 6.85 -21.80
C GLU A 212 5.22 8.10 -21.15
N THR A 213 4.44 8.85 -21.93
CA THR A 213 3.75 10.06 -21.45
C THR A 213 2.81 9.74 -20.28
N LEU A 214 2.08 8.61 -20.36
CA LEU A 214 1.18 8.18 -19.29
C LEU A 214 1.90 7.82 -17.99
N LEU A 215 3.01 7.09 -18.09
CA LEU A 215 3.81 6.69 -16.95
C LEU A 215 4.39 7.93 -16.23
N LEU A 216 4.90 8.90 -17.00
CA LEU A 216 5.38 10.16 -16.44
C LEU A 216 4.27 10.96 -15.75
N GLN A 217 3.08 11.04 -16.36
CA GLN A 217 1.91 11.70 -15.74
C GLN A 217 1.44 11.00 -14.46
N ALA A 218 1.63 9.69 -14.35
CA ALA A 218 1.31 8.89 -13.17
C ALA A 218 2.39 8.96 -12.06
N ASP A 219 3.39 9.84 -12.19
CA ASP A 219 4.50 10.01 -11.25
C ASP A 219 5.43 8.78 -11.11
N VAL A 220 5.53 7.94 -12.16
CA VAL A 220 6.46 6.80 -12.22
C VAL A 220 7.92 7.24 -12.22
N GLY A 221 8.19 8.48 -12.65
CA GLY A 221 9.54 9.04 -12.71
C GLY A 221 10.30 8.61 -13.97
N VAL A 222 11.27 9.43 -14.37
CA VAL A 222 11.98 9.29 -15.65
C VAL A 222 12.76 7.96 -15.71
N ALA A 223 13.63 7.70 -14.73
CA ALA A 223 14.47 6.50 -14.72
C ALA A 223 13.66 5.19 -14.79
N ALA A 224 12.57 5.08 -14.01
CA ALA A 224 11.71 3.90 -14.04
C ALA A 224 10.96 3.79 -15.38
N THR A 225 10.50 4.92 -15.92
CA THR A 225 9.82 4.96 -17.22
C THR A 225 10.76 4.51 -18.34
N ASP A 226 12.00 5.01 -18.38
CA ASP A 226 13.00 4.63 -19.38
C ASP A 226 13.25 3.12 -19.40
N ILE A 227 13.33 2.49 -18.21
CA ILE A 227 13.47 1.03 -18.08
C ILE A 227 12.25 0.31 -18.65
N ILE A 228 11.04 0.77 -18.31
CA ILE A 228 9.79 0.18 -18.79
C ILE A 228 9.73 0.25 -20.32
N ILE A 229 9.95 1.44 -20.88
CA ILE A 229 9.89 1.69 -22.32
C ILE A 229 10.96 0.90 -23.07
N SER A 230 12.18 0.85 -22.56
CA SER A 230 13.26 0.07 -23.16
C SER A 230 12.92 -1.43 -23.23
N ARG A 231 12.35 -1.99 -22.16
CA ARG A 231 11.94 -3.41 -22.13
C ARG A 231 10.74 -3.70 -23.03
N LEU A 232 9.78 -2.78 -23.12
CA LEU A 232 8.68 -2.87 -24.06
C LEU A 232 9.19 -2.85 -25.51
N GLN A 233 10.02 -1.87 -25.88
CA GLN A 233 10.58 -1.76 -27.22
C GLN A 233 11.44 -2.96 -27.62
N ALA A 234 12.23 -3.50 -26.69
CA ALA A 234 13.01 -4.72 -26.93
C ALA A 234 12.10 -5.89 -27.28
N ARG A 235 11.02 -6.09 -26.50
CA ARG A 235 10.04 -7.15 -26.75
C ARG A 235 9.31 -7.00 -28.07
N LEU A 236 8.96 -5.77 -28.46
CA LEU A 236 8.32 -5.49 -29.76
C LEU A 236 9.20 -5.77 -30.98
N LYS A 237 10.53 -5.71 -30.83
CA LYS A 237 11.45 -6.08 -31.92
C LYS A 237 11.50 -7.59 -32.13
N GLU A 238 11.23 -8.37 -31.09
CA GLU A 238 11.22 -9.83 -31.16
C GLU A 238 9.88 -10.34 -31.71
N GLU A 239 8.77 -9.81 -31.21
CA GLU A 239 7.44 -10.33 -31.50
C GLU A 239 6.38 -9.22 -31.46
N VAL A 240 5.42 -9.29 -32.38
CA VAL A 240 4.25 -8.42 -32.39
C VAL A 240 3.25 -8.98 -31.36
N LEU A 241 3.17 -8.34 -30.20
CA LEU A 241 2.30 -8.79 -29.13
C LEU A 241 0.84 -8.37 -29.34
N PRO A 242 -0.11 -9.29 -29.14
CA PRO A 242 -1.51 -8.93 -28.93
C PRO A 242 -1.68 -7.98 -27.74
N PRO A 243 -2.74 -7.16 -27.75
CA PRO A 243 -3.16 -6.29 -26.65
C PRO A 243 -3.02 -6.87 -25.23
N GLU A 244 -3.60 -8.05 -25.00
CA GLU A 244 -3.65 -8.69 -23.69
C GLU A 244 -2.27 -9.15 -23.21
N GLU A 245 -1.46 -9.69 -24.13
CA GLU A 245 -0.11 -10.15 -23.84
C GLU A 245 0.84 -8.98 -23.55
N ALA A 246 0.70 -7.87 -24.27
CA ALA A 246 1.45 -6.64 -24.01
C ALA A 246 1.17 -6.09 -22.60
N LEU A 247 -0.08 -6.15 -22.14
CA LEU A 247 -0.47 -5.75 -20.79
C LEU A 247 0.07 -6.71 -19.71
N ALA A 248 -0.02 -8.02 -19.94
CA ALA A 248 0.56 -9.01 -19.03
C ALA A 248 2.09 -8.84 -18.93
N TYR A 249 2.74 -8.52 -20.04
CA TYR A 249 4.16 -8.22 -20.07
C TYR A 249 4.51 -6.92 -19.34
N LEU A 250 3.73 -5.85 -19.53
CA LEU A 250 3.89 -4.61 -18.76
C LEU A 250 3.75 -4.87 -17.25
N LYS A 251 2.73 -5.61 -16.81
CA LYS A 251 2.57 -6.01 -15.40
C LYS A 251 3.80 -6.75 -14.88
N THR A 252 4.40 -7.60 -15.69
CA THR A 252 5.64 -8.32 -15.33
C THR A 252 6.81 -7.36 -15.17
N ILE A 253 7.01 -6.42 -16.11
CA ILE A 253 8.06 -5.40 -15.99
C ILE A 253 7.90 -4.57 -14.71
N LEU A 254 6.66 -4.16 -14.39
CA LEU A 254 6.41 -3.37 -13.17
C LEU A 254 6.76 -4.15 -11.90
N ARG A 255 6.38 -5.43 -11.83
CA ARG A 255 6.72 -6.30 -10.70
C ARG A 255 8.23 -6.49 -10.57
N ASP A 256 8.92 -6.77 -11.67
CA ASP A 256 10.39 -6.91 -11.67
C ASP A 256 11.08 -5.67 -11.12
N ILE A 257 10.61 -4.47 -11.50
CA ILE A 257 11.14 -3.21 -10.97
C ILE A 257 10.91 -3.14 -9.46
N LEU A 258 9.68 -3.39 -9.00
CA LEU A 258 9.32 -3.29 -7.58
C LEU A 258 10.07 -4.30 -6.70
N ASP A 259 10.36 -5.49 -7.22
CA ASP A 259 11.00 -6.59 -6.50
C ASP A 259 12.53 -6.58 -6.61
N ALA A 260 13.10 -5.78 -7.53
CA ALA A 260 14.55 -5.72 -7.75
C ALA A 260 15.40 -5.46 -6.49
N PRO A 261 15.03 -4.55 -5.56
CA PRO A 261 15.81 -4.33 -4.33
C PRO A 261 15.85 -5.55 -3.40
N CYS A 262 14.77 -6.35 -3.37
CA CYS A 262 14.72 -7.58 -2.59
C CYS A 262 15.68 -8.62 -3.18
N ALA A 263 15.68 -8.78 -4.50
CA ALA A 263 16.53 -9.75 -5.20
C ALA A 263 18.03 -9.41 -5.10
N GLN A 264 18.39 -8.11 -5.17
CA GLN A 264 19.78 -7.67 -5.06
C GLN A 264 20.33 -7.82 -3.62
N SER A 265 19.48 -7.61 -2.61
CA SER A 265 19.87 -7.75 -1.21
C SER A 265 19.97 -9.23 -0.76
N ALA A 266 19.24 -10.13 -1.41
CA ALA A 266 19.31 -11.57 -1.17
C ALA A 266 20.67 -12.21 -1.53
N ILE A 267 21.51 -11.53 -2.33
CA ILE A 267 22.84 -12.04 -2.75
C ILE A 267 23.89 -11.95 -1.61
N GLY A 268 23.57 -11.29 -0.48
CA GLY A 268 24.46 -11.22 0.69
C GLY A 268 23.79 -11.32 2.06
N ASN A 269 22.45 -11.37 2.13
CA ASN A 269 21.70 -11.55 3.37
C ASN A 269 20.37 -12.27 3.09
N PRO A 270 20.11 -13.48 3.67
CA PRO A 270 18.86 -14.24 3.47
C PRO A 270 17.57 -13.54 3.95
N ALA A 271 17.67 -12.34 4.56
CA ALA A 271 16.58 -11.66 5.26
C ALA A 271 15.57 -10.90 4.38
N TYR A 272 15.73 -10.87 3.06
CA TYR A 272 14.81 -10.14 2.16
C TYR A 272 13.74 -11.06 1.57
N SER A 273 12.91 -11.62 2.45
CA SER A 273 11.70 -12.38 2.09
C SER A 273 10.63 -11.45 1.51
N LEU A 274 9.83 -11.96 0.56
CA LEU A 274 8.56 -11.33 0.12
C LEU A 274 7.62 -11.08 1.31
N THR A 275 7.83 -11.81 2.42
CA THR A 275 7.15 -11.60 3.69
C THR A 275 8.08 -10.86 4.65
N PHE A 276 7.80 -9.59 4.93
CA PHE A 276 8.56 -8.79 5.89
C PHE A 276 7.93 -8.88 7.28
N ALA A 277 8.60 -9.52 8.22
CA ALA A 277 8.15 -9.71 9.60
C ALA A 277 9.34 -9.70 10.57
N PRO A 278 9.11 -9.38 11.86
CA PRO A 278 10.15 -9.53 12.88
C PRO A 278 10.59 -10.99 13.01
N GLU A 279 11.88 -11.22 13.18
CA GLU A 279 12.44 -12.55 13.42
C GLU A 279 12.01 -13.05 14.81
N LYS A 280 11.45 -14.26 14.87
CA LYS A 280 11.11 -14.90 16.15
C LYS A 280 12.38 -15.25 16.92
N ASP A 281 12.27 -15.22 18.24
CA ASP A 281 13.36 -15.49 19.19
C ASP A 281 14.59 -14.55 19.10
N THR A 282 14.50 -13.51 18.26
CA THR A 282 15.48 -12.42 18.14
C THR A 282 14.85 -11.12 18.65
N PHE A 283 15.65 -10.23 19.21
CA PHE A 283 15.20 -8.89 19.53
C PHE A 283 15.24 -8.01 18.27
N ASN A 284 14.09 -7.51 17.83
CA ASN A 284 13.96 -6.68 16.63
C ASN A 284 13.77 -5.21 17.02
N ILE A 285 14.43 -4.30 16.30
CA ILE A 285 14.29 -2.85 16.51
C ILE A 285 13.96 -2.19 15.18
N TRP A 286 12.78 -1.59 15.08
CA TRP A 286 12.30 -0.91 13.87
C TRP A 286 12.28 0.60 14.12
N LEU A 287 13.18 1.32 13.46
CA LEU A 287 13.24 2.79 13.48
C LEU A 287 12.31 3.34 12.39
N ILE A 288 11.35 4.17 12.78
CA ILE A 288 10.41 4.78 11.85
C ILE A 288 10.83 6.22 11.59
N VAL A 289 11.34 6.47 10.38
CA VAL A 289 11.91 7.76 9.98
C VAL A 289 11.15 8.38 8.82
N GLY A 290 11.33 9.68 8.58
CA GLY A 290 10.70 10.39 7.47
C GLY A 290 10.19 11.78 7.85
N VAL A 291 9.66 12.50 6.86
CA VAL A 291 9.24 13.90 7.04
C VAL A 291 7.97 14.03 7.87
N ASN A 292 7.74 15.22 8.40
CA ASN A 292 6.49 15.55 9.10
C ASN A 292 5.29 15.41 8.16
N GLY A 293 4.15 14.94 8.70
CA GLY A 293 2.93 14.75 7.92
C GLY A 293 2.92 13.50 7.04
N ALA A 294 4.04 12.79 6.89
CA ALA A 294 4.12 11.56 6.10
C ALA A 294 3.41 10.35 6.73
N GLY A 295 2.89 10.47 7.95
CA GLY A 295 2.12 9.40 8.60
C GLY A 295 2.91 8.51 9.58
N LYS A 296 4.15 8.83 9.95
CA LYS A 296 5.02 8.05 10.87
C LYS A 296 4.29 7.52 12.13
N THR A 297 3.75 8.41 12.96
CA THR A 297 3.06 8.04 14.21
C THR A 297 1.84 7.15 13.96
N THR A 298 1.10 7.40 12.87
CA THR A 298 -0.02 6.53 12.46
C THR A 298 0.48 5.16 12.03
N THR A 299 1.55 5.10 11.24
CA THR A 299 2.20 3.84 10.83
C THR A 299 2.67 3.04 12.04
N ILE A 300 3.25 3.68 13.06
CA ILE A 300 3.66 3.01 14.31
C ILE A 300 2.47 2.34 15.00
N GLY A 301 1.35 3.05 15.13
CA GLY A 301 0.13 2.48 15.73
C GLY A 301 -0.38 1.25 14.99
N LYS A 302 -0.40 1.32 13.66
CA LYS A 302 -0.83 0.21 12.79
C LYS A 302 0.16 -0.96 12.82
N LEU A 303 1.47 -0.70 12.77
CA LEU A 303 2.50 -1.74 12.91
C LEU A 303 2.41 -2.43 14.27
N ALA A 304 2.21 -1.66 15.36
CA ALA A 304 2.00 -2.21 16.69
C ALA A 304 0.77 -3.11 16.75
N HIS A 305 -0.32 -2.72 16.10
CA HIS A 305 -1.53 -3.55 16.01
C HIS A 305 -1.27 -4.85 15.23
N ILE A 306 -0.62 -4.77 14.07
CA ILE A 306 -0.26 -5.95 13.26
C ILE A 306 0.64 -6.89 14.06
N ALA A 307 1.64 -6.36 14.75
CA ALA A 307 2.56 -7.14 15.57
C ALA A 307 1.84 -7.82 16.74
N GLN A 308 0.97 -7.10 17.44
CA GLN A 308 0.16 -7.64 18.54
C GLN A 308 -0.80 -8.73 18.06
N LYS A 309 -1.49 -8.52 16.94
CA LYS A 309 -2.38 -9.51 16.30
C LYS A 309 -1.61 -10.76 15.84
N SER A 310 -0.36 -10.57 15.43
CA SER A 310 0.55 -11.65 15.03
C SER A 310 1.28 -12.31 16.21
N GLY A 311 0.93 -11.96 17.45
CA GLY A 311 1.45 -12.58 18.66
C GLY A 311 2.89 -12.19 19.01
N TYR A 312 3.37 -11.02 18.57
CA TYR A 312 4.66 -10.49 18.97
C TYR A 312 4.54 -9.61 20.22
N LYS A 313 5.40 -9.86 21.22
CA LYS A 313 5.58 -8.93 22.34
C LYS A 313 6.20 -7.64 21.82
N THR A 314 5.41 -6.57 21.81
CA THR A 314 5.77 -5.31 21.18
C THR A 314 5.89 -4.19 22.22
N LEU A 315 6.84 -3.28 22.02
CA LEU A 315 7.02 -2.06 22.81
C LEU A 315 7.23 -0.87 21.87
N ILE A 316 6.73 0.31 22.23
CA ILE A 316 6.95 1.55 21.47
C ILE A 316 7.85 2.51 22.25
N ALA A 317 8.86 3.08 21.60
CA ALA A 317 9.65 4.20 22.11
C ALA A 317 9.18 5.51 21.44
N ALA A 318 8.65 6.44 22.22
CA ALA A 318 8.20 7.74 21.73
C ALA A 318 9.35 8.76 21.73
N ALA A 319 10.24 8.67 20.74
CA ALA A 319 11.42 9.53 20.64
C ALA A 319 11.21 10.79 19.75
N ASP A 320 10.00 11.07 19.22
CA ASP A 320 9.63 12.43 18.72
C ASP A 320 9.36 13.37 19.92
N THR A 321 10.40 13.67 20.70
CA THR A 321 10.32 14.46 21.94
C THR A 321 10.13 15.95 21.70
N PHE A 322 10.35 16.43 20.47
CA PHE A 322 10.17 17.83 20.11
C PHE A 322 8.67 18.19 20.03
N ARG A 323 7.82 17.22 19.66
CA ARG A 323 6.38 17.42 19.52
C ARG A 323 5.66 16.78 20.69
N ALA A 324 5.30 17.57 21.71
CA ALA A 324 4.48 17.09 22.82
C ALA A 324 3.19 16.39 22.35
N ALA A 325 2.54 16.92 21.31
CA ALA A 325 1.36 16.31 20.70
C ALA A 325 1.64 14.97 20.00
N ALA A 326 2.88 14.73 19.51
CA ALA A 326 3.25 13.45 18.91
C ALA A 326 3.31 12.35 19.96
N VAL A 327 3.91 12.62 21.13
CA VAL A 327 3.93 11.67 22.25
C VAL A 327 2.51 11.29 22.69
N GLU A 328 1.61 12.26 22.84
CA GLU A 328 0.20 11.99 23.16
C GLU A 328 -0.52 11.21 22.05
N GLN A 329 -0.22 11.50 20.79
CA GLN A 329 -0.77 10.75 19.66
C GLN A 329 -0.29 9.30 19.65
N VAL A 330 0.99 9.05 19.92
CA VAL A 330 1.55 7.69 20.05
C VAL A 330 0.88 6.96 21.22
N LYS A 331 0.66 7.61 22.38
CA LYS A 331 -0.04 7.00 23.52
C LYS A 331 -1.45 6.53 23.17
N VAL A 332 -2.20 7.33 22.41
CA VAL A 332 -3.54 6.94 21.93
C VAL A 332 -3.47 5.71 21.02
N TRP A 333 -2.50 5.67 20.10
CA TRP A 333 -2.30 4.51 19.23
C TRP A 333 -1.83 3.27 20.00
N ALA A 334 -0.92 3.43 20.95
CA ALA A 334 -0.42 2.36 21.80
C ALA A 334 -1.57 1.74 22.63
N SER A 335 -2.41 2.59 23.23
CA SER A 335 -3.62 2.15 23.95
C SER A 335 -4.61 1.41 23.05
N ARG A 336 -4.84 1.90 21.83
CA ARG A 336 -5.69 1.21 20.83
C ARG A 336 -5.14 -0.14 20.41
N SER A 337 -3.82 -0.27 20.31
CA SER A 337 -3.13 -1.51 19.92
C SER A 337 -2.85 -2.44 21.10
N GLY A 338 -3.12 -2.03 22.34
CA GLY A 338 -2.80 -2.82 23.55
C GLY A 338 -1.30 -2.95 23.82
N VAL A 339 -0.49 -2.00 23.34
CA VAL A 339 0.98 -2.03 23.39
C VAL A 339 1.50 -1.01 24.40
N GLU A 340 2.53 -1.38 25.17
CA GLU A 340 3.17 -0.47 26.12
C GLU A 340 4.06 0.56 25.42
N ILE A 341 4.27 1.69 26.10
CA ILE A 341 5.03 2.83 25.58
C ILE A 341 6.09 3.28 26.58
N ILE A 342 7.29 3.55 26.09
CA ILE A 342 8.36 4.25 26.80
C ILE A 342 8.42 5.66 26.24
N ALA A 343 8.11 6.63 27.10
CA ALA A 343 8.16 8.05 26.79
C ALA A 343 8.73 8.77 28.00
N ASN A 344 9.41 9.90 27.77
CA ASN A 344 9.83 10.77 28.85
C ASN A 344 8.83 11.93 28.97
N GLU A 345 8.46 12.31 30.19
CA GLU A 345 7.42 13.32 30.44
C GLU A 345 7.96 14.76 30.30
N GLY A 346 9.29 14.92 30.24
CA GLY A 346 9.95 16.22 30.02
C GLY A 346 9.86 16.71 28.57
N LYS A 347 9.60 18.02 28.38
CA LYS A 347 9.73 18.68 27.06
C LYS A 347 11.22 18.78 26.68
N ASN A 348 11.56 18.53 25.41
CA ASN A 348 12.93 18.58 24.88
C ASN A 348 13.92 17.58 25.53
N THR A 349 13.43 16.45 26.02
CA THR A 349 14.32 15.35 26.40
C THR A 349 15.06 14.82 25.17
N ASP A 350 16.33 14.46 25.34
CA ASP A 350 17.14 13.81 24.31
C ASP A 350 16.45 12.53 23.77
N PRO A 351 16.05 12.49 22.48
CA PRO A 351 15.44 11.31 21.86
C PRO A 351 16.25 10.03 22.05
N ALA A 352 17.58 10.17 22.02
CA ALA A 352 18.51 9.08 22.16
C ALA A 352 18.44 8.44 23.57
N ALA A 353 18.13 9.23 24.60
CA ALA A 353 17.92 8.73 25.96
C ALA A 353 16.63 7.90 26.07
N VAL A 354 15.54 8.34 25.42
CA VAL A 354 14.28 7.57 25.37
C VAL A 354 14.50 6.21 24.71
N VAL A 355 15.25 6.16 23.62
CA VAL A 355 15.59 4.91 22.93
C VAL A 355 16.46 4.00 23.81
N PHE A 356 17.43 4.58 24.53
CA PHE A 356 18.23 3.82 25.49
C PHE A 356 17.36 3.15 26.55
N ASP A 357 16.48 3.91 27.19
CA ASP A 357 15.58 3.40 28.23
C ASP A 357 14.64 2.33 27.68
N ALA A 358 14.16 2.52 26.45
CA ALA A 358 13.30 1.56 25.77
C ALA A 358 14.01 0.25 25.45
N ILE A 359 15.28 0.28 25.03
CA ILE A 359 16.08 -0.94 24.81
C ILE A 359 16.28 -1.70 26.12
N VAL A 360 16.58 -0.99 27.21
CA VAL A 360 16.76 -1.60 28.54
C VAL A 360 15.45 -2.26 29.01
N ALA A 361 14.33 -1.54 28.89
CA ALA A 361 13.02 -2.06 29.25
C ALA A 361 12.62 -3.26 28.38
N ALA A 362 12.80 -3.16 27.06
CA ALA A 362 12.48 -4.23 26.11
C ALA A 362 13.27 -5.51 26.41
N THR A 363 14.57 -5.38 26.69
CA THR A 363 15.45 -6.50 27.04
C THR A 363 15.00 -7.16 28.35
N ALA A 364 14.73 -6.37 29.39
CA ALA A 364 14.29 -6.88 30.69
C ALA A 364 12.93 -7.59 30.63
N ARG A 365 12.06 -7.19 29.71
CA ARG A 365 10.70 -7.73 29.53
C ARG A 365 10.62 -8.87 28.51
N GLY A 366 11.72 -9.20 27.84
CA GLY A 366 11.72 -10.17 26.74
C GLY A 366 10.79 -9.77 25.59
N THR A 367 10.84 -8.48 25.22
CA THR A 367 10.11 -7.94 24.06
C THR A 367 10.75 -8.46 22.77
N GLU A 368 9.93 -8.84 21.79
CA GLU A 368 10.39 -9.33 20.49
C GLU A 368 10.56 -8.18 19.48
N LEU A 369 9.71 -7.15 19.55
CA LEU A 369 9.73 -6.00 18.65
C LEU A 369 9.68 -4.66 19.41
N LEU A 370 10.72 -3.84 19.24
CA LEU A 370 10.75 -2.44 19.66
C LEU A 370 10.54 -1.53 18.45
N ILE A 371 9.47 -0.74 18.45
CA ILE A 371 9.20 0.26 17.41
C ILE A 371 9.58 1.65 17.93
N VAL A 372 10.41 2.40 17.20
CA VAL A 372 10.92 3.71 17.62
C VAL A 372 10.33 4.81 16.75
N ASP A 373 9.58 5.74 17.36
CA ASP A 373 9.13 6.98 16.71
C ASP A 373 10.24 8.02 16.71
N THR A 374 10.51 8.67 15.58
CA THR A 374 11.55 9.71 15.48
C THR A 374 10.98 11.05 15.02
N ALA A 375 11.70 12.14 15.28
CA ALA A 375 11.38 13.44 14.71
C ALA A 375 11.43 13.42 13.15
N GLY A 376 10.73 14.36 12.53
CA GLY A 376 10.66 14.50 11.05
C GLY A 376 10.83 15.92 10.51
N ARG A 377 11.46 16.82 11.28
CA ARG A 377 11.60 18.25 10.96
C ARG A 377 12.71 18.52 9.95
N LEU A 378 12.44 18.21 8.68
CA LEU A 378 13.46 18.30 7.63
C LEU A 378 13.98 19.73 7.38
N GLN A 379 13.26 20.78 7.75
CA GLN A 379 13.76 22.17 7.66
C GLN A 379 15.07 22.39 8.44
N ASN A 380 15.33 21.59 9.48
CA ASN A 380 16.56 21.62 10.27
C ASN A 380 17.43 20.38 9.96
N LYS A 381 17.73 20.16 8.67
CA LYS A 381 18.38 18.93 8.15
C LYS A 381 19.53 18.42 9.02
N LYS A 382 20.52 19.28 9.32
CA LYS A 382 21.72 18.88 10.07
C LYS A 382 21.39 18.32 11.45
N ASN A 383 20.59 19.04 12.24
CA ASN A 383 20.23 18.61 13.59
C ASN A 383 19.43 17.30 13.59
N LEU A 384 18.51 17.15 12.62
CA LEU A 384 17.74 15.91 12.47
C LEU A 384 18.64 14.73 12.11
N MET A 385 19.60 14.91 11.19
CA MET A 385 20.53 13.85 10.81
C MET A 385 21.50 13.47 11.94
N ASP A 386 21.98 14.45 12.71
CA ASP A 386 22.82 14.22 13.89
C ASP A 386 22.05 13.44 14.97
N GLU A 387 20.77 13.76 15.18
CA GLU A 387 19.87 13.06 16.10
C GLU A 387 19.63 11.60 15.67
N LEU A 388 19.27 11.37 14.40
CA LEU A 388 19.08 10.02 13.86
C LEU A 388 20.37 9.19 13.93
N SER A 389 21.51 9.78 13.61
CA SER A 389 22.82 9.14 13.73
C SER A 389 23.15 8.77 15.17
N LYS A 390 22.80 9.64 16.13
CA LYS A 390 22.98 9.39 17.57
C LYS A 390 22.08 8.25 18.06
N ILE A 391 20.80 8.23 17.66
CA ILE A 391 19.88 7.12 17.96
C ILE A 391 20.46 5.80 17.42
N ARG A 392 20.92 5.78 16.16
CA ARG A 392 21.49 4.57 15.55
C ARG A 392 22.73 4.07 16.30
N ARG A 393 23.63 4.98 16.72
CA ARG A 393 24.81 4.61 17.53
C ARG A 393 24.43 3.99 18.88
N ILE A 394 23.37 4.46 19.51
CA ILE A 394 22.88 3.88 20.77
C ILE A 394 22.34 2.48 20.53
N VAL A 395 21.52 2.29 19.49
CA VAL A 395 20.99 0.98 19.09
C VAL A 395 22.15 0.00 18.83
N ASP A 396 23.10 0.38 17.97
CA ASP A 396 24.25 -0.46 17.61
C ASP A 396 25.11 -0.81 18.85
N LYS A 397 25.21 0.07 19.85
CA LYS A 397 25.99 -0.16 21.09
C LYS A 397 25.25 -1.01 22.14
N LYS A 398 23.94 -0.83 22.28
CA LYS A 398 23.15 -1.41 23.38
C LYS A 398 22.45 -2.71 23.00
N ALA A 399 22.18 -2.91 21.72
CA ALA A 399 21.56 -4.11 21.19
C ALA A 399 22.34 -4.61 19.96
N PRO A 400 23.62 -4.99 20.10
CA PRO A 400 24.46 -5.39 18.96
C PRO A 400 23.99 -6.67 18.26
N SER A 401 23.22 -7.52 18.96
CA SER A 401 22.63 -8.75 18.42
C SER A 401 21.20 -8.55 17.91
N ALA A 402 20.66 -7.33 17.94
CA ALA A 402 19.30 -7.08 17.47
C ALA A 402 19.25 -6.95 15.95
N THR A 403 18.16 -7.43 15.36
CA THR A 403 17.86 -7.21 13.94
C THR A 403 17.23 -5.82 13.80
N VAL A 404 17.98 -4.89 13.20
CA VAL A 404 17.61 -3.47 13.13
C VAL A 404 17.15 -3.09 11.73
N GLU A 405 15.90 -2.64 11.63
CA GLU A 405 15.30 -2.13 10.40
C GLU A 405 15.07 -0.63 10.53
N SER A 406 15.34 0.13 9.47
CA SER A 406 15.12 1.58 9.41
C SER A 406 14.18 1.87 8.26
N LEU A 407 12.91 2.10 8.60
CA LEU A 407 11.81 2.20 7.67
C LEU A 407 11.47 3.66 7.42
N LEU A 408 11.65 4.09 6.18
CA LEU A 408 11.32 5.43 5.71
C LEU A 408 9.83 5.50 5.35
N VAL A 409 9.07 6.33 6.07
CA VAL A 409 7.65 6.57 5.77
C VAL A 409 7.51 7.71 4.78
N LEU A 410 6.86 7.43 3.65
CA LEU A 410 6.61 8.40 2.58
C LEU A 410 5.11 8.58 2.35
N ASP A 411 4.75 9.82 2.02
CA ASP A 411 3.40 10.19 1.60
C ASP A 411 3.27 10.06 0.08
N ALA A 412 2.44 9.13 -0.38
CA ALA A 412 2.23 8.90 -1.81
C ALA A 412 1.56 10.07 -2.53
N THR A 413 0.92 11.01 -1.81
CA THR A 413 0.30 12.21 -2.41
C THR A 413 1.34 13.24 -2.85
N LEU A 414 2.54 13.21 -2.25
CA LEU A 414 3.63 14.13 -2.60
C LEU A 414 4.37 13.73 -3.88
N GLY A 415 4.18 12.49 -4.37
CA GLY A 415 4.85 11.97 -5.57
C GLY A 415 6.38 12.13 -5.50
N GLN A 416 6.98 12.56 -6.60
CA GLN A 416 8.44 12.80 -6.70
C GLN A 416 8.98 13.84 -5.71
N ASN A 417 8.14 14.77 -5.22
CA ASN A 417 8.59 15.77 -4.24
C ASN A 417 8.84 15.16 -2.85
N GLY A 418 8.09 14.11 -2.50
CA GLY A 418 8.34 13.35 -1.27
C GLY A 418 9.66 12.58 -1.35
N LEU A 419 9.96 12.04 -2.53
CA LEU A 419 11.17 11.25 -2.79
C LEU A 419 12.46 12.07 -2.67
N ARG A 420 12.51 13.26 -3.27
CA ARG A 420 13.66 14.19 -3.12
C ARG A 420 13.91 14.61 -1.67
N GLN A 421 12.86 14.72 -0.87
CA GLN A 421 12.97 15.01 0.56
C GLN A 421 13.46 13.80 1.36
N ALA A 422 13.32 12.60 0.80
CA ALA A 422 13.65 11.35 1.45
C ALA A 422 15.10 10.91 1.23
N GLU A 423 15.70 11.25 0.09
CA GLU A 423 17.10 10.94 -0.25
C GLU A 423 18.08 11.34 0.87
N VAL A 424 17.85 12.50 1.49
CA VAL A 424 18.67 13.02 2.60
C VAL A 424 18.67 12.13 3.85
N PHE A 425 17.66 11.27 4.04
CA PHE A 425 17.60 10.34 5.16
C PHE A 425 18.44 9.07 4.92
N ALA A 426 18.69 8.72 3.65
CA ALA A 426 19.44 7.52 3.28
C ALA A 426 20.85 7.52 3.88
N GLU A 427 21.51 8.68 3.88
CA GLU A 427 22.89 8.83 4.35
C GLU A 427 23.04 8.64 5.87
N SER A 428 22.04 9.07 6.66
CA SER A 428 22.18 9.16 8.12
C SER A 428 21.47 8.05 8.89
N ALA A 429 20.36 7.52 8.36
CA ALA A 429 19.51 6.58 9.08
C ALA A 429 19.74 5.10 8.73
N LYS A 430 20.67 4.78 7.81
CA LYS A 430 20.92 3.42 7.28
C LYS A 430 19.60 2.73 6.90
N LEU A 431 18.86 3.35 5.98
CA LEU A 431 17.53 2.89 5.58
C LEU A 431 17.58 1.45 5.02
N SER A 432 16.58 0.65 5.36
CA SER A 432 16.45 -0.75 4.93
C SER A 432 15.16 -1.03 4.16
N GLY A 433 14.21 -0.08 4.19
CA GLY A 433 12.95 -0.22 3.47
C GLY A 433 12.08 1.02 3.55
N VAL A 434 11.00 1.01 2.78
CA VAL A 434 10.05 2.11 2.65
C VAL A 434 8.65 1.67 3.05
N VAL A 435 7.92 2.57 3.71
CA VAL A 435 6.47 2.46 3.94
C VAL A 435 5.78 3.55 3.14
N LEU A 436 4.94 3.19 2.17
CA LEU A 436 4.13 4.16 1.43
C LEU A 436 2.77 4.33 2.10
N THR A 437 2.36 5.55 2.35
CA THR A 437 1.09 5.88 3.00
C THR A 437 0.22 6.77 2.12
N LYS A 438 -1.06 6.90 2.47
CA LYS A 438 -2.04 7.78 1.81
C LYS A 438 -2.22 7.48 0.32
N LEU A 439 -2.10 6.22 -0.07
CA LEU A 439 -2.33 5.80 -1.44
C LEU A 439 -3.78 6.09 -1.87
N ASP A 440 -4.73 6.03 -0.93
CA ASP A 440 -6.15 6.35 -1.11
C ASP A 440 -6.45 7.81 -1.46
N GLY A 441 -5.59 8.74 -1.04
CA GLY A 441 -5.71 10.15 -1.40
C GLY A 441 -5.09 10.49 -2.76
N SER A 442 -4.29 9.59 -3.34
CA SER A 442 -3.34 9.93 -4.39
C SER A 442 -3.83 9.55 -5.80
N ALA A 443 -3.60 10.44 -6.77
CA ALA A 443 -3.63 10.11 -8.20
C ALA A 443 -2.24 9.66 -8.72
N LYS A 444 -1.24 9.60 -7.83
CA LYS A 444 0.20 9.45 -8.14
C LYS A 444 0.76 8.09 -7.70
N GLY A 445 -0.01 7.02 -7.86
CA GLY A 445 0.40 5.66 -7.47
C GLY A 445 1.68 5.15 -8.14
N GLY A 446 2.12 5.76 -9.26
CA GLY A 446 3.39 5.44 -9.91
C GLY A 446 4.62 5.76 -9.04
N VAL A 447 4.47 6.57 -7.98
CA VAL A 447 5.57 6.92 -7.07
C VAL A 447 6.26 5.69 -6.46
N ALA A 448 5.55 4.56 -6.31
CA ALA A 448 6.15 3.31 -5.83
C ALA A 448 7.33 2.84 -6.69
N LEU A 449 7.19 2.91 -8.01
CA LEU A 449 8.24 2.53 -8.96
C LEU A 449 9.43 3.48 -8.89
N ALA A 450 9.16 4.78 -8.77
CA ALA A 450 10.21 5.78 -8.62
C ALA A 450 11.01 5.63 -7.34
N VAL A 451 10.32 5.35 -6.23
CA VAL A 451 10.93 5.13 -4.91
C VAL A 451 11.93 3.98 -4.98
N VAL A 452 11.51 2.85 -5.56
CA VAL A 452 12.37 1.68 -5.71
C VAL A 452 13.57 1.98 -6.60
N GLN A 453 13.36 2.65 -7.73
CA GLN A 453 14.44 2.94 -8.67
C GLN A 453 15.44 4.00 -8.18
N GLN A 454 14.98 5.04 -7.47
CA GLN A 454 15.85 6.13 -7.02
C GLN A 454 16.52 5.83 -5.68
N LEU A 455 15.82 5.22 -4.72
CA LEU A 455 16.40 4.90 -3.41
C LEU A 455 17.08 3.53 -3.37
N GLY A 456 16.75 2.63 -4.30
CA GLY A 456 17.24 1.24 -4.26
C GLY A 456 16.74 0.46 -3.03
N LEU A 457 15.63 0.90 -2.42
CA LEU A 457 15.08 0.30 -1.20
C LEU A 457 13.78 -0.45 -1.51
N PRO A 458 13.55 -1.61 -0.87
CA PRO A 458 12.29 -2.33 -1.02
C PRO A 458 11.14 -1.60 -0.31
N ILE A 459 9.96 -1.64 -0.90
CA ILE A 459 8.73 -1.24 -0.21
C ILE A 459 8.33 -2.39 0.72
N ARG A 460 8.23 -2.12 2.02
CA ARG A 460 7.88 -3.13 3.04
C ARG A 460 6.40 -3.11 3.38
N PHE A 461 5.79 -1.94 3.41
CA PHE A 461 4.37 -1.78 3.73
C PHE A 461 3.72 -0.71 2.85
N ILE A 462 2.41 -0.89 2.64
CA ILE A 462 1.55 0.11 2.01
C ILE A 462 0.32 0.41 2.88
N GLY A 463 -0.04 1.68 2.96
CA GLY A 463 -1.18 2.19 3.70
C GLY A 463 -2.19 2.88 2.79
N VAL A 464 -3.45 2.45 2.86
CA VAL A 464 -4.55 2.83 1.95
C VAL A 464 -5.76 3.41 2.71
N GLY A 465 -5.54 3.96 3.90
CA GLY A 465 -6.59 4.56 4.70
C GLY A 465 -6.15 4.95 6.11
N GLU A 466 -7.09 5.35 6.95
CA GLU A 466 -6.83 5.84 8.31
C GLU A 466 -7.07 4.78 9.40
N SER A 467 -7.85 3.73 9.09
CA SER A 467 -8.20 2.68 10.05
C SER A 467 -6.95 1.91 10.48
N ILE A 468 -7.02 1.30 11.66
CA ILE A 468 -5.89 0.55 12.24
C ILE A 468 -5.45 -0.64 11.36
N GLU A 469 -6.39 -1.18 10.57
CA GLU A 469 -6.18 -2.30 9.65
C GLU A 469 -5.74 -1.87 8.23
N ASP A 470 -5.70 -0.56 7.95
CA ASP A 470 -5.39 -0.03 6.61
C ASP A 470 -3.88 0.08 6.37
N LEU A 471 -3.11 -0.90 6.84
CA LEU A 471 -1.68 -1.08 6.57
C LEU A 471 -1.43 -2.58 6.40
N ARG A 472 -0.78 -2.98 5.31
CA ARG A 472 -0.36 -4.37 5.10
C ARG A 472 1.06 -4.43 4.54
N PRO A 473 1.74 -5.57 4.71
CA PRO A 473 2.96 -5.87 3.97
C PRO A 473 2.74 -5.66 2.47
N PHE A 474 3.77 -5.15 1.79
CA PHE A 474 3.68 -4.88 0.37
C PHE A 474 3.75 -6.16 -0.46
N SER A 475 2.84 -6.28 -1.43
CA SER A 475 2.80 -7.33 -2.45
C SER A 475 2.86 -6.65 -3.81
N SER A 476 3.97 -6.82 -4.53
CA SER A 476 4.13 -6.27 -5.89
C SER A 476 3.03 -6.79 -6.82
N TYR A 477 2.64 -8.05 -6.66
CA TYR A 477 1.57 -8.68 -7.40
C TYR A 477 0.23 -7.98 -7.17
N GLU A 478 -0.24 -7.91 -5.92
CA GLU A 478 -1.53 -7.27 -5.58
C GLU A 478 -1.55 -5.79 -5.99
N PHE A 479 -0.43 -5.09 -5.79
CA PHE A 479 -0.30 -3.68 -6.14
C PHE A 479 -0.41 -3.46 -7.65
N VAL A 480 0.34 -4.22 -8.45
CA VAL A 480 0.32 -4.08 -9.91
C VAL A 480 -1.02 -4.52 -10.50
N GLU A 481 -1.61 -5.60 -9.98
CA GLU A 481 -2.94 -6.03 -10.38
C GLU A 481 -4.01 -4.98 -10.04
N ALA A 482 -3.93 -4.34 -8.86
CA ALA A 482 -4.83 -3.27 -8.49
C ALA A 482 -4.61 -1.99 -9.34
N LEU A 483 -3.35 -1.67 -9.68
CA LEU A 483 -3.01 -0.50 -10.49
C LEU A 483 -3.44 -0.65 -11.96
N LEU A 484 -3.31 -1.85 -12.51
CA LEU A 484 -3.56 -2.19 -13.91
C LEU A 484 -4.79 -3.11 -14.08
N ASP A 485 -5.80 -2.97 -13.24
CA ASP A 485 -7.06 -3.74 -13.38
C ASP A 485 -7.94 -3.18 -14.51
N PHE A 486 -7.79 -3.76 -15.71
CA PHE A 486 -8.48 -3.39 -16.95
C PHE A 486 -9.95 -3.82 -17.02
N ARG A 487 -10.49 -4.47 -16.01
CA ARG A 487 -11.89 -4.86 -16.04
C ARG A 487 -12.78 -3.61 -15.92
N PHE A 488 -13.66 -3.49 -16.92
CA PHE A 488 -14.58 -2.40 -17.27
C PHE A 488 -13.97 -1.24 -18.04
#